data_AF-A0A2M7A1G4-F1
#
_entry.id   AF-A0A2M7A1G4-F1
#
_cell.length_a   1.000
_cell.length_b   1.000
_cell.length_c   1.000
_cell.angle_alpha   90.00
_cell.angle_beta   90.00
_cell.angle_gamma   90.00
#
_symmetry.space_group_name_H-M   'P 1'
#
loop_
_entity.id
_entity.type
_entity.pdbx_description
1 polymer ?
#
loop_
_entity_poly.entity_id
_entity_poly.type
_entity_poly.pdbx_seq_one_letter_code
_entity_poly.pdbx_strand_id
1 'polypeptide(L)'
;MKSLLQEQLTNRINELKTQKLHGQKILNLIKEYLHIIVLNYLYSHKIYKNCVMFGGSVLKVLYNLPRMSVDLDFQANFSIDKDQFKKEIVDYFKNQYGYKELGVNLSQSQEKDTDVFRLTFSGLDNLEIPNITYTKLKIRLDFNKFETNQFKTILVPIRKGGYYFYLRTYPVSTLMASKIAALLHRVQYCVPDGKRSLSADYKGRDVYDFIWYVRNGIVPNLSYLAQKKCFYNDYSSLFRDIKNRLSTLSDSGEALEADLTHLYLEPDELDEWINNWRENFLGGLQNYSFVKIVNVENVKLIQNFDTDQFTFRYYFKSETNEDRPVSYQIDMSESFVLDFPIKGFKRNNLNVEFSQNIKLSNKKMLLEYAGLFYSKIEDFLKRVNYISPKLKIQTKFIQLRYEGYDPDTNIVFTDKELTTCQFEDLL
;
A
#
# COMPACT_ATOMS: atom_id res chain seq x y z
N MET A 1 -27.24 -31.18 1.86
CA MET A 1 -27.27 -30.20 0.76
C MET A 1 -26.05 -29.30 0.90
N LYS A 2 -25.29 -29.07 -0.17
CA LYS A 2 -24.13 -28.15 -0.12
C LYS A 2 -24.64 -26.73 0.14
N SER A 3 -23.95 -25.97 0.97
CA SER A 3 -24.19 -24.53 1.14
C SER A 3 -23.78 -23.75 -0.12
N LEU A 4 -24.29 -22.53 -0.29
CA LEU A 4 -23.90 -21.66 -1.41
C LEU A 4 -22.39 -21.44 -1.45
N LEU A 5 -21.74 -21.23 -0.30
CA LEU A 5 -20.27 -21.09 -0.27
C LEU A 5 -19.57 -22.36 -0.75
N GLN A 6 -20.03 -23.55 -0.31
CA GLN A 6 -19.42 -24.82 -0.73
C GLN A 6 -19.56 -25.02 -2.25
N GLU A 7 -20.67 -24.63 -2.85
CA GLU A 7 -20.86 -24.68 -4.30
C GLU A 7 -19.92 -23.71 -5.02
N GLN A 8 -19.84 -22.45 -4.57
CA GLN A 8 -18.91 -21.46 -5.12
C GLN A 8 -17.45 -21.91 -5.04
N LEU A 9 -17.04 -22.47 -3.90
CA LEU A 9 -15.70 -23.02 -3.71
C LEU A 9 -15.45 -24.24 -4.60
N THR A 10 -16.44 -25.14 -4.74
CA THR A 10 -16.34 -26.32 -5.62
C THR A 10 -16.10 -25.88 -7.06
N ASN A 11 -16.91 -24.97 -7.58
CA ASN A 11 -16.82 -24.49 -8.96
C ASN A 11 -15.45 -23.85 -9.22
N ARG A 12 -15.02 -22.96 -8.32
CA ARG A 12 -13.72 -22.28 -8.46
C ARG A 12 -12.54 -23.24 -8.37
N ILE A 13 -12.59 -24.23 -7.50
CA ILE A 13 -11.53 -25.26 -7.42
C ILE A 13 -11.49 -26.09 -8.71
N ASN A 14 -12.65 -26.46 -9.25
CA ASN A 14 -12.72 -27.23 -10.50
C ASN A 14 -12.16 -26.44 -11.69
N GLU A 15 -12.47 -25.14 -11.79
CA GLU A 15 -11.84 -24.25 -12.78
C GLU A 15 -10.33 -24.17 -12.61
N LEU A 16 -9.82 -24.06 -11.38
CA LEU A 16 -8.38 -23.99 -11.14
C LEU A 16 -7.65 -25.31 -11.41
N LYS A 17 -8.33 -26.46 -11.24
CA LYS A 17 -7.77 -27.77 -11.59
C LYS A 17 -7.49 -27.90 -13.09
N THR A 18 -8.27 -27.25 -13.97
CA THR A 18 -8.04 -27.33 -15.42
C THR A 18 -6.72 -26.67 -15.82
N GLN A 19 -6.19 -25.77 -14.99
CA GLN A 19 -4.90 -25.10 -15.17
C GLN A 19 -3.71 -25.95 -14.70
N LYS A 20 -3.94 -27.19 -14.23
CA LYS A 20 -2.91 -28.13 -13.76
C LYS A 20 -1.97 -27.56 -12.68
N LEU A 21 -2.48 -26.62 -11.88
CA LEU A 21 -1.72 -25.99 -10.80
C LEU A 21 -1.43 -26.97 -9.65
N HIS A 22 -0.31 -26.77 -8.96
CA HIS A 22 -0.02 -27.46 -7.71
C HIS A 22 -1.10 -27.15 -6.65
N GLY A 23 -1.52 -28.15 -5.87
CA GLY A 23 -2.62 -28.02 -4.91
C GLY A 23 -2.46 -26.86 -3.92
N GLN A 24 -1.22 -26.58 -3.50
CA GLN A 24 -0.94 -25.48 -2.56
C GLN A 24 -1.21 -24.10 -3.18
N LYS A 25 -1.00 -23.96 -4.50
CA LYS A 25 -1.31 -22.74 -5.25
C LYS A 25 -2.82 -22.57 -5.37
N ILE A 26 -3.55 -23.65 -5.69
CA ILE A 26 -5.03 -23.67 -5.69
C ILE A 26 -5.55 -23.23 -4.32
N LEU A 27 -5.01 -23.79 -3.23
CA LEU A 27 -5.42 -23.44 -1.87
C LEU A 27 -5.20 -21.94 -1.57
N ASN A 28 -4.06 -21.38 -1.99
CA ASN A 28 -3.77 -19.96 -1.79
C ASN A 28 -4.71 -19.06 -2.63
N LEU A 29 -5.04 -19.44 -3.87
CA LEU A 29 -6.04 -18.74 -4.68
C LEU A 29 -7.44 -18.78 -4.06
N ILE A 30 -7.81 -19.88 -3.41
CA ILE A 30 -9.08 -19.98 -2.68
C ILE A 30 -9.05 -19.12 -1.42
N LYS A 31 -7.93 -19.04 -0.70
CA LYS A 31 -7.78 -18.09 0.41
C LYS A 31 -7.95 -16.65 -0.05
N GLU A 32 -7.36 -16.25 -1.17
CA GLU A 32 -7.53 -14.90 -1.71
C GLU A 32 -8.99 -14.59 -2.08
N TYR A 33 -9.71 -15.57 -2.62
CA TYR A 33 -11.14 -15.42 -2.86
C TYR A 33 -11.91 -15.17 -1.55
N LEU A 34 -11.65 -15.99 -0.53
CA LEU A 34 -12.29 -15.81 0.78
C LEU A 34 -11.84 -14.52 1.49
N HIS A 35 -10.61 -14.03 1.24
CA HIS A 35 -10.17 -12.74 1.75
C HIS A 35 -11.09 -11.61 1.28
N ILE A 36 -11.49 -11.60 0.00
CA ILE A 36 -12.43 -10.58 -0.51
C ILE A 36 -13.77 -10.65 0.22
N ILE A 37 -14.28 -11.85 0.52
CA ILE A 37 -15.52 -12.04 1.29
C ILE A 37 -15.37 -11.51 2.73
N VAL A 38 -14.25 -11.83 3.38
CA VAL A 38 -13.96 -11.36 4.75
C VAL A 38 -13.79 -9.84 4.78
N LEU A 39 -13.10 -9.27 3.80
CA LEU A 39 -12.95 -7.81 3.67
C LEU A 39 -14.31 -7.15 3.45
N ASN A 40 -15.18 -7.72 2.62
CA ASN A 40 -16.54 -7.22 2.43
C ASN A 40 -17.31 -7.19 3.76
N TYR A 41 -17.23 -8.25 4.57
CA TYR A 41 -17.82 -8.29 5.92
C TYR A 41 -17.27 -7.17 6.81
N LEU A 42 -15.93 -7.06 6.93
CA LEU A 42 -15.29 -6.09 7.81
C LEU A 42 -15.65 -4.64 7.41
N TYR A 43 -15.54 -4.32 6.13
CA TYR A 43 -15.75 -2.95 5.63
C TYR A 43 -17.21 -2.57 5.42
N SER A 44 -18.13 -3.54 5.46
CA SER A 44 -19.58 -3.28 5.57
C SER A 44 -20.05 -3.13 7.02
N HIS A 45 -19.22 -3.51 8.00
CA HIS A 45 -19.59 -3.47 9.41
C HIS A 45 -19.46 -2.07 10.01
N LYS A 46 -20.37 -1.70 10.93
CA LYS A 46 -20.40 -0.38 11.58
C LYS A 46 -19.12 -0.03 12.36
N ILE A 47 -18.47 -1.03 12.95
CA ILE A 47 -17.25 -0.86 13.77
C ILE A 47 -15.99 -1.19 12.95
N TYR A 48 -15.96 -2.36 12.31
CA TYR A 48 -14.74 -2.90 11.70
C TYR A 48 -14.29 -2.17 10.43
N LYS A 49 -15.17 -1.38 9.80
CA LYS A 49 -14.81 -0.48 8.68
C LYS A 49 -13.75 0.57 9.05
N ASN A 50 -13.52 0.78 10.34
CA ASN A 50 -12.51 1.69 10.85
C ASN A 50 -11.13 1.03 11.02
N CYS A 51 -11.01 -0.29 10.83
CA CYS A 51 -9.72 -0.97 10.79
C CYS A 51 -8.92 -0.52 9.56
N VAL A 52 -7.64 -0.23 9.77
CA VAL A 52 -6.71 0.18 8.70
C VAL A 52 -5.98 -1.06 8.22
N MET A 53 -6.24 -1.52 7.01
CA MET A 53 -5.53 -2.65 6.42
C MET A 53 -4.13 -2.22 5.96
N PHE A 54 -3.12 -3.06 6.16
CA PHE A 54 -1.76 -2.83 5.68
C PHE A 54 -1.08 -4.14 5.24
N GLY A 55 0.20 -4.07 4.87
CA GLY A 55 0.99 -5.23 4.49
C GLY A 55 0.80 -5.69 3.03
N GLY A 56 1.28 -6.89 2.71
CA GLY A 56 1.34 -7.39 1.32
C GLY A 56 -0.02 -7.66 0.69
N SER A 57 -1.05 -7.89 1.50
CA SER A 57 -2.42 -8.08 1.00
C SER A 57 -3.02 -6.80 0.44
N VAL A 58 -2.63 -5.62 0.95
CA VAL A 58 -3.02 -4.35 0.33
C VAL A 58 -2.39 -4.21 -1.04
N LEU A 59 -1.12 -4.59 -1.20
CA LEU A 59 -0.46 -4.61 -2.51
C LEU A 59 -1.17 -5.52 -3.50
N LYS A 60 -1.62 -6.70 -3.05
CA LYS A 60 -2.40 -7.60 -3.88
C LYS A 60 -3.78 -7.05 -4.27
N VAL A 61 -4.50 -6.47 -3.30
CA VAL A 61 -5.87 -5.99 -3.49
C VAL A 61 -5.92 -4.69 -4.28
N LEU A 62 -5.00 -3.75 -4.05
CA LEU A 62 -5.00 -2.44 -4.70
C LEU A 62 -4.12 -2.39 -5.94
N TYR A 63 -2.88 -2.88 -5.84
CA TYR A 63 -1.84 -2.64 -6.84
C TYR A 63 -1.50 -3.89 -7.67
N ASN A 64 -2.36 -4.91 -7.62
CA ASN A 64 -2.24 -6.18 -8.36
C ASN A 64 -0.86 -6.83 -8.27
N LEU A 65 -0.26 -6.83 -7.07
CA LEU A 65 1.04 -7.47 -6.83
C LEU A 65 1.13 -8.88 -7.46
N PRO A 66 2.19 -9.20 -8.25
CA PRO A 66 2.30 -10.45 -8.99
C PRO A 66 2.76 -11.65 -8.13
N ARG A 67 2.25 -11.71 -6.90
CA ARG A 67 2.26 -12.90 -6.05
C ARG A 67 0.98 -12.94 -5.22
N MET A 68 0.63 -14.11 -4.72
CA MET A 68 -0.49 -14.30 -3.80
C MET A 68 -0.15 -13.81 -2.40
N SER A 69 -1.18 -13.49 -1.61
CA SER A 69 -1.07 -13.14 -0.20
C SER A 69 -2.03 -13.95 0.66
N VAL A 70 -1.53 -14.46 1.80
CA VAL A 70 -2.19 -15.52 2.59
C VAL A 70 -2.70 -15.08 3.96
N ASP A 71 -2.31 -13.89 4.42
CA ASP A 71 -2.70 -13.32 5.72
C ASP A 71 -3.36 -11.95 5.50
N LEU A 72 -4.22 -11.50 6.42
CA LEU A 72 -4.76 -10.14 6.41
C LEU A 72 -4.29 -9.39 7.66
N ASP A 73 -3.56 -8.30 7.47
CA ASP A 73 -3.02 -7.47 8.54
C ASP A 73 -3.82 -6.17 8.66
N PHE A 74 -4.24 -5.86 9.88
CA PHE A 74 -4.99 -4.67 10.22
C PHE A 74 -4.38 -3.98 11.43
N GLN A 75 -4.62 -2.68 11.50
CA GLN A 75 -4.52 -1.92 12.73
C GLN A 75 -5.92 -1.58 13.21
N ALA A 76 -6.13 -1.73 14.51
CA ALA A 76 -7.36 -1.31 15.18
C ALA A 76 -7.00 -0.42 16.38
N ASN A 77 -7.46 0.83 16.35
CA ASN A 77 -7.31 1.77 17.47
C ASN A 77 -8.45 1.60 18.51
N PHE A 78 -9.01 0.40 18.58
CA PHE A 78 -10.10 0.03 19.47
C PHE A 78 -10.00 -1.45 19.80
N SER A 79 -10.50 -1.83 20.97
CA SER A 79 -10.59 -3.23 21.37
C SER A 79 -11.67 -3.95 20.58
N ILE A 80 -11.33 -5.12 20.02
CA ILE A 80 -12.30 -5.99 19.36
C ILE A 80 -12.87 -6.95 20.39
N ASP A 81 -14.18 -6.87 20.62
CA ASP A 81 -14.88 -7.89 21.41
C ASP A 81 -14.87 -9.22 20.63
N LYS A 82 -14.16 -10.20 21.19
CA LYS A 82 -13.97 -11.53 20.60
C LYS A 82 -15.28 -12.26 20.36
N ASP A 83 -16.15 -12.28 21.36
CA ASP A 83 -17.34 -13.12 21.34
C ASP A 83 -18.39 -12.50 20.43
N GLN A 84 -18.48 -11.16 20.43
CA GLN A 84 -19.25 -10.42 19.45
C GLN A 84 -18.72 -10.66 18.03
N PHE A 85 -17.42 -10.47 17.78
CA PHE A 85 -16.83 -10.68 16.46
C PHE A 85 -17.11 -12.09 15.93
N LYS A 86 -16.88 -13.11 16.78
CA LYS A 86 -17.12 -14.52 16.45
C LYS A 86 -18.59 -14.76 16.09
N LYS A 87 -19.52 -14.25 16.90
CA LYS A 87 -20.95 -14.41 16.64
C LYS A 87 -21.34 -13.75 15.32
N GLU A 88 -20.97 -12.49 15.13
CA GLU A 88 -21.36 -11.70 13.96
C GLU A 88 -20.79 -12.26 12.65
N ILE A 89 -19.53 -12.71 12.63
CA ILE A 89 -18.95 -13.27 11.39
C ILE A 89 -19.53 -14.65 11.07
N VAL A 90 -19.82 -15.47 12.08
CA VAL A 90 -20.50 -16.77 11.86
C VAL A 90 -21.92 -16.55 11.34
N ASP A 91 -22.66 -15.61 11.93
CA ASP A 91 -23.99 -15.25 11.46
C ASP A 91 -23.96 -14.67 10.03
N TYR A 92 -22.96 -13.86 9.70
CA TYR A 92 -22.74 -13.37 8.34
C TYR A 92 -22.57 -14.52 7.33
N PHE A 93 -21.66 -15.45 7.58
CA PHE A 93 -21.42 -16.57 6.67
C PHE A 93 -22.63 -17.52 6.56
N LYS A 94 -23.33 -17.75 7.68
CA LYS A 94 -24.54 -18.56 7.72
C LYS A 94 -25.69 -17.91 6.92
N ASN A 95 -25.93 -16.63 7.11
CA ASN A 95 -27.08 -15.95 6.51
C ASN A 95 -26.85 -15.62 5.03
N GLN A 96 -25.63 -15.18 4.67
CA GLN A 96 -25.33 -14.78 3.28
C GLN A 96 -24.98 -15.96 2.38
N TYR A 97 -24.38 -17.02 2.92
CA TYR A 97 -23.88 -18.13 2.11
C TYR A 97 -24.38 -19.51 2.56
N GLY A 98 -25.29 -19.59 3.53
CA GLY A 98 -25.76 -20.86 4.08
C GLY A 98 -24.66 -21.66 4.79
N TYR A 99 -23.50 -21.07 5.07
CA TYR A 99 -22.31 -21.79 5.52
C TYR A 99 -22.26 -21.86 7.05
N LYS A 100 -22.55 -23.05 7.60
CA LYS A 100 -22.67 -23.28 9.05
C LYS A 100 -21.40 -23.82 9.70
N GLU A 101 -20.38 -24.13 8.90
CA GLU A 101 -19.17 -24.84 9.34
C GLU A 101 -17.95 -23.93 9.59
N LEU A 102 -18.21 -22.63 9.84
CA LEU A 102 -17.18 -21.66 10.16
C LEU A 102 -16.77 -21.75 11.65
N GLY A 103 -15.56 -22.22 11.91
CA GLY A 103 -14.90 -22.09 13.21
C GLY A 103 -14.17 -20.76 13.34
N VAL A 104 -14.22 -20.14 14.52
CA VAL A 104 -13.46 -18.92 14.83
C VAL A 104 -12.71 -19.12 16.13
N ASN A 105 -11.39 -18.97 16.07
CA ASN A 105 -10.50 -19.01 17.24
C ASN A 105 -9.77 -17.68 17.37
N LEU A 106 -9.69 -17.14 18.58
CA LEU A 106 -8.83 -15.99 18.90
C LEU A 106 -7.67 -16.46 19.76
N SER A 107 -6.48 -15.98 19.42
CA SER A 107 -5.30 -15.97 20.27
C SER A 107 -4.76 -14.54 20.38
N GLN A 108 -4.21 -14.16 21.53
CA GLN A 108 -3.53 -12.87 21.69
C GLN A 108 -2.01 -13.11 21.66
N SER A 109 -1.29 -12.33 20.86
CA SER A 109 0.18 -12.27 20.91
C SER A 109 0.60 -11.16 21.86
N GLN A 110 1.03 -11.53 23.06
CA GLN A 110 1.48 -10.57 24.09
C GLN A 110 2.73 -9.78 23.64
N GLU A 111 3.63 -10.43 22.89
CA GLU A 111 4.86 -9.79 22.39
C GLU A 111 4.60 -8.68 21.37
N LYS A 112 3.51 -8.79 20.60
CA LYS A 112 3.22 -7.91 19.47
C LYS A 112 2.00 -7.01 19.67
N ASP A 113 1.36 -7.12 20.83
CA ASP A 113 0.05 -6.56 21.15
C ASP A 113 -0.93 -6.71 19.96
N THR A 114 -1.11 -7.96 19.54
CA THR A 114 -1.91 -8.32 18.36
C THR A 114 -2.99 -9.33 18.74
N ASP A 115 -4.24 -9.03 18.37
CA ASP A 115 -5.34 -9.99 18.39
C ASP A 115 -5.33 -10.78 17.08
N VAL A 116 -5.13 -12.10 17.17
CA VAL A 116 -5.03 -13.00 16.01
C VAL A 116 -6.29 -13.86 15.93
N PHE A 117 -7.15 -13.55 14.96
CA PHE A 117 -8.32 -14.38 14.65
C PHE A 117 -7.97 -15.39 13.55
N ARG A 118 -8.31 -16.65 13.79
CA ARG A 118 -8.21 -17.73 12.80
C ARG A 118 -9.60 -18.21 12.43
N LEU A 119 -10.00 -17.90 11.21
CA LEU A 119 -11.23 -18.40 10.60
C LEU A 119 -10.93 -19.77 9.98
N THR A 120 -11.65 -20.79 10.42
CA THR A 120 -11.47 -22.19 9.99
C THR A 120 -12.72 -22.65 9.24
N PHE A 121 -12.59 -22.80 7.93
CA PHE A 121 -13.62 -23.32 7.04
C PHE A 121 -13.51 -24.85 6.99
N SER A 122 -14.46 -25.55 7.61
CA SER A 122 -14.53 -27.02 7.66
C SER A 122 -15.55 -27.58 6.64
N GLY A 123 -15.67 -28.91 6.54
CA GLY A 123 -16.62 -29.54 5.60
C GLY A 123 -16.24 -29.32 4.14
N LEU A 124 -14.94 -29.24 3.89
CA LEU A 124 -14.34 -29.06 2.56
C LEU A 124 -13.83 -30.38 1.97
N ASP A 125 -14.11 -31.51 2.63
CA ASP A 125 -13.56 -32.83 2.31
C ASP A 125 -13.90 -33.29 0.89
N ASN A 126 -15.03 -32.82 0.35
CA ASN A 126 -15.51 -33.13 -1.00
C ASN A 126 -14.98 -32.18 -2.09
N LEU A 127 -14.07 -31.26 -1.77
CA LEU A 127 -13.52 -30.31 -2.74
C LEU A 127 -12.31 -30.86 -3.51
N GLU A 128 -11.77 -32.01 -3.08
CA GLU A 128 -10.73 -32.81 -3.77
C GLU A 128 -9.57 -31.96 -4.34
N ILE A 129 -8.74 -31.34 -3.53
CA ILE A 129 -7.59 -30.57 -4.06
C ILE A 129 -6.44 -31.54 -4.39
N PRO A 130 -5.83 -31.49 -5.60
CA PRO A 130 -4.74 -32.40 -5.97
C PRO A 130 -3.58 -32.36 -4.98
N ASN A 131 -3.09 -33.54 -4.59
CA ASN A 131 -1.94 -33.74 -3.70
C ASN A 131 -2.06 -33.07 -2.31
N ILE A 132 -3.27 -32.69 -1.89
CA ILE A 132 -3.52 -32.15 -0.55
C ILE A 132 -4.77 -32.81 0.05
N THR A 133 -4.56 -33.62 1.09
CA THR A 133 -5.65 -34.08 1.96
C THR A 133 -5.99 -32.95 2.91
N TYR A 134 -7.01 -32.14 2.56
CA TYR A 134 -7.38 -30.96 3.31
C TYR A 134 -8.81 -31.06 3.82
N THR A 135 -8.98 -30.96 5.13
CA THR A 135 -10.29 -30.97 5.78
C THR A 135 -10.69 -29.59 6.32
N LYS A 136 -9.72 -28.66 6.41
CA LYS A 136 -9.90 -27.36 7.07
C LYS A 136 -9.06 -26.24 6.46
N LEU A 137 -9.70 -25.25 5.84
CA LEU A 137 -9.04 -24.03 5.35
C LEU A 137 -8.99 -22.95 6.40
N LYS A 138 -7.81 -22.36 6.58
CA LYS A 138 -7.56 -21.32 7.59
C LYS A 138 -7.22 -19.98 6.95
N ILE A 139 -7.93 -18.94 7.36
CA ILE A 139 -7.61 -17.54 7.11
C ILE A 139 -7.20 -16.91 8.42
N ARG A 140 -6.12 -16.14 8.38
CA ARG A 140 -5.57 -15.44 9.54
C ARG A 140 -5.82 -13.95 9.41
N LEU A 141 -6.38 -13.35 10.45
CA LEU A 141 -6.59 -11.91 10.60
C LEU A 141 -5.78 -11.43 11.81
N ASP A 142 -4.82 -10.56 11.58
CA ASP A 142 -3.98 -9.97 12.62
C ASP A 142 -4.43 -8.52 12.87
N PHE A 143 -5.02 -8.24 14.04
CA PHE A 143 -5.40 -6.89 14.44
C PHE A 143 -4.39 -6.35 15.45
N ASN A 144 -3.53 -5.46 14.97
CA ASN A 144 -2.45 -4.87 15.74
C ASN A 144 -2.97 -3.65 16.51
N LYS A 145 -2.73 -3.62 17.81
CA LYS A 145 -3.07 -2.52 18.71
C LYS A 145 -1.85 -1.64 18.86
N PHE A 146 -1.63 -0.72 17.93
CA PHE A 146 -0.62 0.30 18.10
C PHE A 146 -1.23 1.65 17.78
N GLU A 147 -1.01 2.63 18.65
CA GLU A 147 -1.51 3.98 18.44
C GLU A 147 -0.62 4.69 17.42
N THR A 148 -1.13 4.88 16.22
CA THR A 148 -0.56 5.83 15.26
C THR A 148 -1.59 6.89 14.94
N ASN A 149 -2.01 7.65 15.94
CA ASN A 149 -2.88 8.82 15.73
C ASN A 149 -2.21 9.93 14.88
N GLN A 150 -1.03 9.66 14.30
CA GLN A 150 -0.20 10.58 13.55
C GLN A 150 -0.14 10.30 12.04
N PHE A 151 -0.66 9.17 11.53
CA PHE A 151 -0.59 8.86 10.10
C PHE A 151 -1.95 8.90 9.42
N LYS A 152 -1.99 9.60 8.28
CA LYS A 152 -3.18 9.67 7.45
C LYS A 152 -3.52 8.30 6.90
N THR A 153 -4.82 8.03 6.81
CA THR A 153 -5.36 6.86 6.10
C THR A 153 -6.15 7.35 4.90
N ILE A 154 -6.24 6.50 3.88
CA ILE A 154 -7.03 6.73 2.68
C ILE A 154 -8.17 5.72 2.61
N LEU A 155 -9.29 6.13 2.01
CA LEU A 155 -10.41 5.27 1.68
C LEU A 155 -10.39 5.01 0.18
N VAL A 156 -10.30 3.74 -0.20
CA VAL A 156 -10.22 3.30 -1.59
C VAL A 156 -11.43 2.42 -1.92
N PRO A 157 -12.26 2.77 -2.92
CA PRO A 157 -13.34 1.91 -3.38
C PRO A 157 -12.77 0.64 -4.02
N ILE A 158 -13.26 -0.52 -3.60
CA ILE A 158 -12.87 -1.84 -4.13
C ILE A 158 -14.03 -2.44 -4.89
N ARG A 159 -13.78 -2.89 -6.12
CA ARG A 159 -14.71 -3.72 -6.90
C ARG A 159 -14.00 -5.02 -7.31
N LYS A 160 -14.07 -6.05 -6.45
CA LYS A 160 -13.43 -7.36 -6.70
C LYS A 160 -14.37 -8.51 -6.33
N GLY A 161 -14.39 -9.57 -7.15
CA GLY A 161 -15.16 -10.79 -6.87
C GLY A 161 -16.68 -10.58 -6.71
N GLY A 162 -17.24 -9.55 -7.33
CA GLY A 162 -18.66 -9.19 -7.19
C GLY A 162 -18.99 -8.33 -5.96
N TYR A 163 -18.01 -8.01 -5.12
CA TYR A 163 -18.20 -7.17 -3.94
C TYR A 163 -17.80 -5.72 -4.21
N TYR A 164 -18.48 -4.82 -3.50
CA TYR A 164 -18.19 -3.39 -3.51
C TYR A 164 -18.11 -2.87 -2.07
N PHE A 165 -16.94 -2.37 -1.66
CA PHE A 165 -16.71 -1.80 -0.33
C PHE A 165 -15.61 -0.75 -0.36
N TYR A 166 -15.55 0.11 0.66
CA TYR A 166 -14.48 1.09 0.82
C TYR A 166 -13.43 0.56 1.79
N LEU A 167 -12.24 0.25 1.25
CA LEU A 167 -11.10 -0.21 2.03
C LEU A 167 -10.39 0.98 2.67
N ARG A 168 -10.20 0.94 3.99
CA ARG A 168 -9.33 1.89 4.69
C ARG A 168 -7.92 1.35 4.76
N THR A 169 -6.95 2.09 4.24
CA THR A 169 -5.53 1.70 4.25
C THR A 169 -4.60 2.89 4.42
N TYR A 170 -3.30 2.64 4.48
CA TYR A 170 -2.27 3.66 4.46
C TYR A 170 -1.86 4.06 3.04
N PRO A 171 -1.40 5.31 2.83
CA PRO A 171 -0.72 5.69 1.60
C PRO A 171 0.43 4.72 1.25
N VAL A 172 0.70 4.55 -0.04
CA VAL A 172 1.71 3.59 -0.55
C VAL A 172 3.12 3.88 0.00
N SER A 173 3.45 5.15 0.24
CA SER A 173 4.69 5.61 0.87
C SER A 173 4.86 5.07 2.31
N THR A 174 3.77 5.03 3.07
CA THR A 174 3.72 4.47 4.42
C THR A 174 3.76 2.94 4.39
N LEU A 175 3.10 2.30 3.42
CA LEU A 175 3.19 0.85 3.24
C LEU A 175 4.62 0.41 2.90
N MET A 176 5.32 1.14 2.02
CA MET A 176 6.74 0.93 1.72
C MET A 176 7.61 1.10 2.97
N ALA A 177 7.41 2.19 3.72
CA ALA A 177 8.12 2.44 4.98
C ALA A 177 7.95 1.28 5.99
N SER A 178 6.73 0.73 6.10
CA SER A 178 6.49 -0.43 6.97
C SER A 178 7.27 -1.68 6.55
N LYS A 179 7.44 -1.88 5.24
CA LYS A 179 8.25 -2.98 4.70
C LYS A 179 9.74 -2.76 4.92
N ILE A 180 10.23 -1.54 4.72
CA ILE A 180 11.63 -1.18 5.01
C ILE A 180 11.94 -1.44 6.49
N ALA A 181 11.08 -0.99 7.41
CA ALA A 181 11.27 -1.25 8.84
C ALA A 181 11.34 -2.77 9.13
N ALA A 182 10.47 -3.57 8.50
CA ALA A 182 10.51 -5.02 8.64
C ALA A 182 11.79 -5.65 8.07
N LEU A 183 12.33 -5.11 6.97
CA LEU A 183 13.58 -5.58 6.36
C LEU A 183 14.80 -5.25 7.21
N LEU A 184 14.84 -4.06 7.80
CA LEU A 184 15.97 -3.58 8.62
C LEU A 184 15.98 -4.18 10.04
N HIS A 185 14.83 -4.39 10.67
CA HIS A 185 14.76 -4.84 12.07
C HIS A 185 14.66 -6.35 12.26
N ARG A 186 14.42 -7.15 11.22
CA ARG A 186 14.34 -8.61 11.41
C ARG A 186 15.72 -9.22 11.54
N VAL A 187 15.89 -9.97 12.62
CA VAL A 187 17.15 -10.64 12.98
C VAL A 187 17.08 -12.15 12.73
N GLN A 188 15.90 -12.79 12.80
CA GLN A 188 15.74 -14.24 12.53
C GLN A 188 14.30 -14.60 12.13
N TYR A 189 14.14 -15.47 11.13
CA TYR A 189 12.87 -16.02 10.63
C TYR A 189 13.06 -17.49 10.20
N CYS A 190 12.12 -18.36 10.57
CA CYS A 190 12.11 -19.73 10.09
C CYS A 190 11.27 -19.83 8.81
N VAL A 191 11.88 -20.19 7.69
CA VAL A 191 11.15 -20.53 6.46
C VAL A 191 10.66 -21.97 6.58
N PRO A 192 9.35 -22.24 6.54
CA PRO A 192 8.83 -23.61 6.59
C PRO A 192 9.07 -24.30 5.25
N ASP A 193 10.03 -25.22 5.16
CA ASP A 193 10.32 -25.98 3.94
C ASP A 193 10.06 -27.49 4.13
N GLY A 194 8.88 -27.87 4.64
CA GLY A 194 8.29 -29.24 4.65
C GLY A 194 9.12 -30.43 5.19
N LYS A 195 10.41 -30.26 5.45
CA LYS A 195 11.51 -31.22 5.63
C LYS A 195 12.64 -30.58 6.43
N ARG A 196 12.84 -29.24 6.37
CA ARG A 196 13.80 -28.48 7.19
C ARG A 196 13.21 -27.12 7.61
N SER A 197 13.68 -26.58 8.73
CA SER A 197 13.50 -25.17 9.11
C SER A 197 14.78 -24.44 8.73
N LEU A 198 14.76 -23.67 7.64
CA LEU A 198 15.85 -22.76 7.30
C LEU A 198 15.69 -21.52 8.16
N SER A 199 16.68 -21.23 9.02
CA SER A 199 16.76 -19.94 9.69
C SER A 199 17.34 -18.94 8.69
N ALA A 200 16.51 -18.01 8.24
CA ALA A 200 16.92 -16.87 7.44
C ALA A 200 16.68 -15.59 8.24
N ASP A 201 17.54 -14.59 8.11
CA ASP A 201 17.33 -13.33 8.85
C ASP A 201 16.26 -12.45 8.19
N TYR A 202 15.55 -12.97 7.17
CA TYR A 202 14.53 -12.27 6.39
C TYR A 202 13.40 -13.21 5.93
N LYS A 203 12.30 -12.61 5.46
CA LYS A 203 11.24 -13.31 4.72
C LYS A 203 11.36 -12.98 3.25
N GLY A 204 11.41 -13.99 2.37
CA GLY A 204 11.59 -13.78 0.94
C GLY A 204 10.55 -12.84 0.33
N ARG A 205 9.29 -12.95 0.75
CA ARG A 205 8.21 -12.06 0.29
C ARG A 205 8.34 -10.60 0.71
N ASP A 206 9.11 -10.29 1.75
CA ASP A 206 9.36 -8.89 2.12
C ASP A 206 10.41 -8.24 1.23
N VAL A 207 11.43 -9.00 0.82
CA VAL A 207 12.38 -8.56 -0.22
C VAL A 207 11.64 -8.37 -1.54
N TYR A 208 10.78 -9.32 -1.88
CA TYR A 208 9.91 -9.23 -3.06
C TYR A 208 9.08 -7.94 -3.09
N ASP A 209 8.30 -7.70 -2.04
CA ASP A 209 7.43 -6.51 -1.95
C ASP A 209 8.26 -5.23 -1.96
N PHE A 210 9.40 -5.21 -1.26
CA PHE A 210 10.30 -4.06 -1.23
C PHE A 210 10.82 -3.71 -2.63
N ILE A 211 11.28 -4.71 -3.39
CA ILE A 211 11.76 -4.50 -4.77
C ILE A 211 10.63 -4.00 -5.66
N TRP A 212 9.40 -4.48 -5.47
CA TRP A 212 8.24 -3.94 -6.17
C TRP A 212 8.06 -2.43 -5.92
N TYR A 213 8.15 -1.96 -4.67
CA TYR A 213 8.10 -0.52 -4.38
C TYR A 213 9.23 0.27 -5.05
N VAL A 214 10.45 -0.26 -5.00
CA VAL A 214 11.63 0.39 -5.59
C VAL A 214 11.50 0.52 -7.11
N ARG A 215 11.05 -0.54 -7.79
CA ARG A 215 10.80 -0.56 -9.23
C ARG A 215 9.69 0.39 -9.68
N ASN A 216 8.71 0.64 -8.82
CA ASN A 216 7.66 1.64 -9.05
C ASN A 216 8.08 3.07 -8.61
N GLY A 217 9.33 3.24 -8.16
CA GLY A 217 9.85 4.54 -7.74
C GLY A 217 9.12 5.13 -6.53
N ILE A 218 8.51 4.32 -5.67
CA ILE A 218 7.77 4.83 -4.52
C ILE A 218 8.74 5.46 -3.52
N VAL A 219 8.41 6.64 -3.02
CA VAL A 219 9.22 7.34 -2.02
C VAL A 219 8.71 6.93 -0.62
N PRO A 220 9.56 6.36 0.26
CA PRO A 220 9.10 5.93 1.57
C PRO A 220 8.85 7.11 2.51
N ASN A 221 7.85 6.96 3.39
CA ASN A 221 7.55 7.93 4.44
C ASN A 221 8.58 7.82 5.60
N LEU A 222 9.52 8.77 5.69
CA LEU A 222 10.55 8.77 6.74
C LEU A 222 9.98 9.00 8.15
N SER A 223 8.89 9.76 8.28
CA SER A 223 8.21 9.94 9.58
C SER A 223 7.64 8.63 10.10
N TYR A 224 7.14 7.76 9.22
CA TYR A 224 6.72 6.41 9.59
C TYR A 224 7.89 5.52 10.04
N LEU A 225 9.02 5.58 9.32
CA LEU A 225 10.23 4.88 9.73
C LEU A 225 10.71 5.32 11.12
N ALA A 226 10.72 6.62 11.41
CA ALA A 226 11.10 7.14 12.71
C ALA A 226 10.24 6.59 13.86
N GLN A 227 8.92 6.46 13.67
CA GLN A 227 8.05 5.82 14.65
C GLN A 227 8.32 4.33 14.84
N LYS A 228 8.83 3.66 13.80
CA LYS A 228 9.32 2.28 13.90
C LYS A 228 10.76 2.19 14.40
N LYS A 229 11.34 3.28 14.91
CA LYS A 229 12.73 3.38 15.41
C LYS A 229 13.80 3.21 14.32
N CYS A 230 13.44 3.49 13.06
CA CYS A 230 14.35 3.66 11.93
C CYS A 230 14.54 5.16 11.65
N PHE A 231 15.56 5.80 12.24
CA PHE A 231 15.77 7.24 12.11
C PHE A 231 16.63 7.59 10.90
N TYR A 232 16.03 8.26 9.92
CA TYR A 232 16.71 8.78 8.74
C TYR A 232 16.22 10.19 8.44
N ASN A 233 17.12 11.05 7.99
CA ASN A 233 16.84 12.42 7.56
C ASN A 233 17.28 12.68 6.11
N ASP A 234 17.73 11.66 5.40
CA ASP A 234 17.99 11.68 3.97
C ASP A 234 17.78 10.29 3.37
N TYR A 235 17.39 10.23 2.09
CA TYR A 235 17.15 8.97 1.42
C TYR A 235 18.43 8.23 1.04
N SER A 236 19.55 8.93 0.83
CA SER A 236 20.81 8.33 0.42
C SER A 236 21.35 7.38 1.49
N SER A 237 21.34 7.80 2.76
CA SER A 237 21.73 6.98 3.91
C SER A 237 20.79 5.79 4.10
N LEU A 238 19.48 6.00 3.98
CA LEU A 238 18.49 4.93 4.04
C LEU A 238 18.74 3.85 2.97
N PHE A 239 18.86 4.24 1.71
CA PHE A 239 19.07 3.29 0.61
C PHE A 239 20.44 2.63 0.65
N ARG A 240 21.47 3.30 1.20
CA ARG A 240 22.77 2.68 1.50
C ARG A 240 22.63 1.56 2.51
N ASP A 241 21.94 1.80 3.62
CA ASP A 241 21.78 0.78 4.68
C ASP A 241 20.92 -0.40 4.20
N ILE A 242 19.88 -0.13 3.41
CA ILE A 242 19.10 -1.17 2.74
C ILE A 242 19.99 -1.99 1.80
N LYS A 243 20.83 -1.33 0.98
CA LYS A 243 21.75 -2.04 0.07
C LYS A 243 22.70 -2.94 0.85
N ASN A 244 23.25 -2.45 1.97
CA ASN A 244 24.09 -3.26 2.85
C ASN A 244 23.31 -4.47 3.40
N ARG A 245 22.07 -4.26 3.87
CA ARG A 245 21.21 -5.34 4.35
C ARG A 245 20.89 -6.38 3.28
N LEU A 246 20.64 -5.95 2.04
CA LEU A 246 20.38 -6.85 0.93
C LEU A 246 21.64 -7.60 0.47
N SER A 247 22.83 -7.00 0.59
CA SER A 247 24.08 -7.68 0.26
C SER A 247 24.47 -8.81 1.21
N THR A 248 23.89 -8.86 2.42
CA THR A 248 24.10 -9.99 3.35
C THR A 248 23.20 -11.19 3.03
N LEU A 249 22.27 -11.07 2.08
CA LEU A 249 21.39 -12.18 1.71
C LEU A 249 22.14 -13.19 0.85
N SER A 250 21.89 -14.48 1.06
CA SER A 250 22.52 -15.55 0.29
C SER A 250 22.38 -15.32 -1.22
N ASP A 251 23.47 -15.58 -1.94
CA ASP A 251 23.47 -15.56 -3.41
C ASP A 251 22.61 -16.67 -4.00
N SER A 252 22.45 -17.80 -3.30
CA SER A 252 21.71 -18.97 -3.79
C SER A 252 20.21 -18.76 -3.94
N GLY A 253 19.63 -17.71 -3.35
CA GLY A 253 18.19 -17.43 -3.45
C GLY A 253 17.27 -18.44 -2.75
N GLU A 254 17.81 -19.47 -2.10
CA GLU A 254 17.03 -20.58 -1.48
C GLU A 254 15.92 -20.09 -0.54
N ALA A 255 16.21 -19.08 0.30
CA ALA A 255 15.20 -18.54 1.22
C ALA A 255 14.15 -17.66 0.51
N LEU A 256 14.46 -17.09 -0.66
CA LEU A 256 13.48 -16.42 -1.52
C LEU A 256 12.56 -17.48 -2.14
N GLU A 257 13.15 -18.50 -2.75
CA GLU A 257 12.44 -19.62 -3.39
C GLU A 257 11.49 -20.29 -2.39
N ALA A 258 12.01 -20.73 -1.24
CA ALA A 258 11.23 -21.45 -0.24
C ALA A 258 10.03 -20.64 0.30
N ASP A 259 10.10 -19.31 0.39
CA ASP A 259 8.97 -18.46 0.81
C ASP A 259 8.03 -18.12 -0.36
N LEU A 260 8.51 -18.04 -1.60
CA LEU A 260 7.75 -17.55 -2.76
C LEU A 260 7.14 -18.65 -3.65
N THR A 261 7.67 -19.87 -3.68
CA THR A 261 7.26 -20.97 -4.59
C THR A 261 5.76 -21.26 -4.59
N HIS A 262 5.12 -21.12 -3.43
CA HIS A 262 3.68 -21.34 -3.30
C HIS A 262 2.84 -20.07 -3.39
N LEU A 263 3.49 -18.90 -3.45
CA LEU A 263 2.83 -17.60 -3.63
C LEU A 263 2.80 -17.18 -5.10
N TYR A 264 3.52 -17.87 -5.98
CA TYR A 264 3.56 -17.58 -7.40
C TYR A 264 2.73 -18.54 -8.25
N LEU A 265 2.07 -18.04 -9.28
CA LEU A 265 1.29 -18.88 -10.20
C LEU A 265 2.20 -19.59 -11.18
N GLU A 266 3.00 -18.84 -11.93
CA GLU A 266 3.94 -19.37 -12.92
C GLU A 266 5.31 -19.64 -12.28
N PRO A 267 5.80 -20.90 -12.26
CA PRO A 267 7.13 -21.22 -11.75
C PRO A 267 8.24 -20.52 -12.51
N ASP A 268 8.16 -20.48 -13.85
CA ASP A 268 9.19 -19.89 -14.70
C ASP A 268 9.37 -18.40 -14.42
N GLU A 269 8.27 -17.66 -14.19
CA GLU A 269 8.34 -16.25 -13.79
C GLU A 269 8.99 -16.05 -12.42
N LEU A 270 8.79 -16.99 -11.49
CA LEU A 270 9.45 -16.95 -10.19
C LEU A 270 10.95 -17.22 -10.34
N ASP A 271 11.34 -18.24 -11.11
CA ASP A 271 12.73 -18.59 -11.34
C ASP A 271 13.47 -17.42 -12.01
N GLU A 272 12.87 -16.80 -13.02
CA GLU A 272 13.41 -15.58 -13.63
C GLU A 272 13.52 -14.44 -12.61
N TRP A 273 12.51 -14.25 -11.76
CA TRP A 273 12.55 -13.19 -10.75
C TRP A 273 13.66 -13.42 -9.71
N ILE A 274 13.81 -14.66 -9.21
CA ILE A 274 14.86 -15.03 -8.24
C ILE A 274 16.24 -14.90 -8.89
N ASN A 275 16.42 -15.31 -10.13
CA ASN A 275 17.72 -15.20 -10.79
C ASN A 275 18.14 -13.74 -11.05
N ASN A 276 17.19 -12.82 -11.13
CA ASN A 276 17.43 -11.42 -11.50
C ASN A 276 17.04 -10.40 -10.40
N TRP A 277 16.79 -10.82 -9.16
CA TRP A 277 16.23 -9.91 -8.14
C TRP A 277 17.18 -8.75 -7.80
N ARG A 278 18.51 -8.98 -7.86
CA ARG A 278 19.53 -7.95 -7.57
C ARG A 278 19.57 -6.90 -8.67
N GLU A 279 19.55 -7.33 -9.93
CA GLU A 279 19.48 -6.48 -11.12
C GLU A 279 18.18 -5.69 -11.12
N ASN A 280 17.06 -6.34 -10.76
CA ASN A 280 15.76 -5.69 -10.59
C ASN A 280 15.80 -4.60 -9.51
N PHE A 281 16.47 -4.85 -8.39
CA PHE A 281 16.67 -3.85 -7.33
C PHE A 281 17.55 -2.69 -7.82
N LEU A 282 18.74 -2.98 -8.37
CA LEU A 282 19.69 -1.97 -8.86
C LEU A 282 19.10 -1.14 -10.02
N GLY A 283 18.37 -1.77 -10.94
CA GLY A 283 17.64 -1.09 -12.00
C GLY A 283 16.53 -0.19 -11.44
N GLY A 284 15.79 -0.66 -10.43
CA GLY A 284 14.79 0.15 -9.76
C GLY A 284 15.38 1.38 -9.02
N LEU A 285 16.63 1.32 -8.56
CA LEU A 285 17.31 2.49 -7.97
C LEU A 285 17.49 3.65 -8.97
N GLN A 286 17.43 3.40 -10.28
CA GLN A 286 17.49 4.44 -11.31
C GLN A 286 16.25 5.36 -11.29
N ASN A 287 15.17 4.96 -10.61
CA ASN A 287 14.00 5.81 -10.38
C ASN A 287 14.25 6.94 -9.37
N TYR A 288 15.42 6.96 -8.73
CA TYR A 288 15.80 7.94 -7.70
C TYR A 288 17.04 8.72 -8.14
N SER A 289 17.13 9.97 -7.71
CA SER A 289 18.23 10.87 -8.10
C SER A 289 18.93 11.53 -6.91
N PHE A 290 18.30 11.59 -5.74
CA PHE A 290 18.84 12.16 -4.50
C PHE A 290 19.59 13.49 -4.70
N VAL A 291 18.87 14.50 -5.14
CA VAL A 291 19.44 15.80 -5.53
C VAL A 291 19.23 16.84 -4.43
N LYS A 292 20.30 17.49 -3.99
CA LYS A 292 20.26 18.56 -3.00
C LYS A 292 19.69 19.84 -3.62
N ILE A 293 18.58 20.32 -3.05
CA ILE A 293 17.92 21.57 -3.39
C ILE A 293 18.54 22.72 -2.60
N VAL A 294 18.72 23.85 -3.27
CA VAL A 294 19.20 25.11 -2.68
C VAL A 294 18.02 26.01 -2.34
N ASN A 295 17.20 26.37 -3.33
CA ASN A 295 16.05 27.24 -3.17
C ASN A 295 15.03 27.07 -4.30
N VAL A 296 13.80 27.54 -4.08
CA VAL A 296 12.79 27.68 -5.15
C VAL A 296 13.18 28.82 -6.09
N GLU A 297 13.03 28.60 -7.40
CA GLU A 297 13.34 29.58 -8.45
C GLU A 297 12.07 30.24 -8.99
N ASN A 298 11.11 29.42 -9.43
CA ASN A 298 9.82 29.90 -9.89
C ASN A 298 8.70 28.86 -9.70
N VAL A 299 7.47 29.36 -9.76
CA VAL A 299 6.24 28.58 -9.71
C VAL A 299 5.42 28.90 -10.94
N LYS A 300 5.14 27.89 -11.77
CA LYS A 300 4.25 28.02 -12.93
C LYS A 300 2.87 27.52 -12.58
N LEU A 301 1.86 28.36 -12.80
CA LEU A 301 0.45 28.04 -12.67
C LEU A 301 -0.18 27.94 -14.05
N ILE A 302 -0.76 26.78 -14.35
CA ILE A 302 -1.34 26.45 -15.64
C ILE A 302 -2.81 26.08 -15.43
N GLN A 303 -3.69 26.58 -16.30
CA GLN A 303 -5.08 26.13 -16.39
C GLN A 303 -5.27 25.43 -17.74
N ASN A 304 -5.70 24.18 -17.70
CA ASN A 304 -6.11 23.44 -18.87
C ASN A 304 -7.65 23.45 -18.95
N PHE A 305 -8.19 24.13 -19.95
CA PHE A 305 -9.63 24.31 -20.16
C PHE A 305 -10.31 23.06 -20.73
N ASP A 306 -9.57 22.23 -21.45
CA ASP A 306 -10.13 21.00 -22.03
C ASP A 306 -10.34 19.92 -20.97
N THR A 307 -9.58 19.99 -19.87
CA THR A 307 -9.59 19.00 -18.80
C THR A 307 -10.04 19.56 -17.45
N ASP A 308 -10.56 20.79 -17.41
CA ASP A 308 -10.97 21.51 -16.19
C ASP A 308 -9.96 21.34 -15.03
N GLN A 309 -8.68 21.59 -15.30
CA GLN A 309 -7.58 21.29 -14.40
C GLN A 309 -6.69 22.51 -14.16
N PHE A 310 -6.28 22.68 -12.89
CA PHE A 310 -5.15 23.51 -12.52
C PHE A 310 -3.91 22.68 -12.23
N THR A 311 -2.76 23.15 -12.72
CA THR A 311 -1.45 22.58 -12.46
C THR A 311 -0.57 23.62 -11.77
N PHE A 312 0.01 23.22 -10.64
CA PHE A 312 0.96 23.98 -9.85
C PHE A 312 2.33 23.31 -9.99
N ARG A 313 3.26 23.95 -10.70
CA ARG A 313 4.60 23.40 -10.91
C ARG A 313 5.67 24.29 -10.29
N TYR A 314 6.40 23.75 -9.33
CA TYR A 314 7.49 24.41 -8.61
C TYR A 314 8.81 23.94 -9.21
N TYR A 315 9.70 24.87 -9.53
CA TYR A 315 11.06 24.57 -9.96
C TYR A 315 12.05 25.04 -8.91
N PHE A 316 13.06 24.21 -8.67
CA PHE A 316 14.06 24.40 -7.65
C PHE A 316 15.46 24.35 -8.26
N LYS A 317 16.31 25.26 -7.78
CA LYS A 317 17.75 25.22 -8.02
C LYS A 317 18.36 24.07 -7.23
N SER A 318 19.29 23.35 -7.85
CA SER A 318 20.04 22.26 -7.21
C SER A 318 21.54 22.54 -7.17
N GLU A 319 22.25 21.89 -6.26
CA GLU A 319 23.72 22.02 -6.15
C GLU A 319 24.48 21.32 -7.28
N THR A 320 23.92 20.28 -7.87
CA THR A 320 24.64 19.33 -8.74
C THR A 320 24.10 19.22 -10.17
N ASN A 321 22.96 19.85 -10.48
CA ASN A 321 22.34 19.81 -11.82
C ASN A 321 21.82 21.19 -12.23
N GLU A 322 22.69 22.04 -12.81
CA GLU A 322 22.27 23.33 -13.36
C GLU A 322 21.35 23.17 -14.59
N ASP A 323 21.52 22.09 -15.38
CA ASP A 323 20.79 21.88 -16.64
C ASP A 323 19.45 21.12 -16.50
N ARG A 324 19.16 20.54 -15.33
CA ARG A 324 17.93 19.77 -15.09
C ARG A 324 17.26 20.24 -13.79
N PRO A 325 16.28 21.17 -13.88
CA PRO A 325 15.66 21.71 -12.68
C PRO A 325 14.88 20.61 -11.96
N VAL A 326 15.02 20.57 -10.63
CA VAL A 326 14.18 19.72 -9.79
C VAL A 326 12.79 20.31 -9.78
N SER A 327 11.76 19.53 -10.09
CA SER A 327 10.39 20.03 -10.19
C SER A 327 9.37 19.20 -9.42
N TYR A 328 8.46 19.91 -8.76
CA TYR A 328 7.32 19.34 -8.06
C TYR A 328 6.05 19.80 -8.75
N GLN A 329 5.18 18.88 -9.13
CA GLN A 329 3.92 19.16 -9.83
C GLN A 329 2.74 18.65 -9.01
N ILE A 330 1.76 19.53 -8.82
CA ILE A 330 0.49 19.21 -8.18
C ILE A 330 -0.62 19.56 -9.16
N ASP A 331 -1.46 18.59 -9.45
CA ASP A 331 -2.59 18.73 -10.37
C ASP A 331 -3.90 18.60 -9.60
N MET A 332 -4.86 19.47 -9.89
CA MET A 332 -6.16 19.44 -9.22
C MET A 332 -7.30 19.93 -10.12
N SER A 333 -8.50 19.42 -9.89
CA SER A 333 -9.71 19.83 -10.61
C SER A 333 -10.06 21.29 -10.34
N GLU A 334 -10.52 22.01 -11.37
CA GLU A 334 -11.00 23.39 -11.29
C GLU A 334 -12.17 23.52 -10.30
N SER A 335 -13.10 22.56 -10.29
CA SER A 335 -14.22 22.52 -9.35
C SER A 335 -13.78 22.50 -7.89
N PHE A 336 -12.74 21.73 -7.55
CA PHE A 336 -12.20 21.74 -6.18
C PHE A 336 -11.71 23.13 -5.77
N VAL A 337 -10.93 23.79 -6.63
CA VAL A 337 -10.39 25.12 -6.31
C VAL A 337 -11.52 26.13 -6.14
N LEU A 338 -12.50 26.11 -7.03
CA LEU A 338 -13.61 27.06 -7.03
C LEU A 338 -14.57 26.86 -5.84
N ASP A 339 -14.85 25.61 -5.47
CA ASP A 339 -15.81 25.28 -4.41
C ASP A 339 -15.20 25.47 -3.01
N PHE A 340 -13.86 25.43 -2.86
CA PHE A 340 -13.17 25.49 -1.57
C PHE A 340 -12.12 26.60 -1.47
N PRO A 341 -12.51 27.88 -1.54
CA PRO A 341 -11.55 28.99 -1.48
C PRO A 341 -10.83 29.03 -0.12
N ILE A 342 -9.49 28.93 -0.14
CA ILE A 342 -8.63 29.03 1.04
C ILE A 342 -7.98 30.42 1.15
N LYS A 343 -7.52 30.79 2.36
CA LYS A 343 -6.83 32.06 2.64
C LYS A 343 -5.73 31.87 3.70
N GLY A 344 -4.76 32.78 3.70
CA GLY A 344 -3.71 32.84 4.73
C GLY A 344 -2.45 32.04 4.39
N PHE A 345 -2.36 31.51 3.17
CA PHE A 345 -1.23 30.72 2.69
C PHE A 345 -0.35 31.46 1.70
N LYS A 346 -0.85 32.56 1.10
CA LYS A 346 -0.11 33.36 0.12
C LYS A 346 1.31 33.69 0.60
N ARG A 347 2.29 33.43 -0.28
CA ARG A 347 3.72 33.68 -0.06
C ARG A 347 4.22 34.76 -1.03
N ASN A 348 4.64 35.91 -0.52
CA ASN A 348 5.09 37.04 -1.34
C ASN A 348 6.48 36.83 -1.96
N ASN A 349 7.27 35.89 -1.41
CA ASN A 349 8.61 35.55 -1.89
C ASN A 349 8.60 34.52 -3.04
N LEU A 350 7.43 33.99 -3.42
CA LEU A 350 7.33 33.10 -4.57
C LEU A 350 7.22 33.91 -5.86
N ASN A 351 8.13 33.65 -6.80
CA ASN A 351 8.03 34.14 -8.16
C ASN A 351 7.00 33.28 -8.93
N VAL A 352 5.76 33.77 -9.02
CA VAL A 352 4.64 33.03 -9.63
C VAL A 352 4.34 33.54 -11.04
N GLU A 353 4.47 32.65 -12.03
CA GLU A 353 4.12 32.87 -13.42
C GLU A 353 2.78 32.21 -13.74
N PHE A 354 1.86 32.96 -14.35
CA PHE A 354 0.57 32.43 -14.82
C PHE A 354 0.63 32.14 -16.32
N SER A 355 0.09 31.01 -16.76
CA SER A 355 -0.20 30.79 -18.18
C SER A 355 -1.20 31.85 -18.70
N GLN A 356 -1.10 32.20 -19.98
CA GLN A 356 -1.84 33.33 -20.58
C GLN A 356 -3.36 33.23 -20.41
N ASN A 357 -3.89 32.02 -20.32
CA ASN A 357 -5.33 31.78 -20.37
C ASN A 357 -6.01 31.78 -18.98
N ILE A 358 -5.28 31.97 -17.87
CA ILE A 358 -5.90 31.94 -16.53
C ILE A 358 -6.85 33.13 -16.31
N LYS A 359 -8.10 32.84 -15.92
CA LYS A 359 -9.10 33.86 -15.57
C LYS A 359 -8.60 34.77 -14.44
N LEU A 360 -8.67 36.08 -14.63
CA LEU A 360 -8.17 37.09 -13.67
C LEU A 360 -8.80 36.93 -12.27
N SER A 361 -10.10 36.58 -12.22
CA SER A 361 -10.85 36.32 -10.99
C SER A 361 -10.24 35.23 -10.11
N ASN A 362 -9.59 34.23 -10.73
CA ASN A 362 -9.07 33.06 -10.03
C ASN A 362 -7.67 33.29 -9.46
N LYS A 363 -6.93 34.30 -9.97
CA LYS A 363 -5.50 34.51 -9.64
C LYS A 363 -5.24 34.63 -8.14
N LYS A 364 -6.06 35.40 -7.41
CA LYS A 364 -5.86 35.60 -5.96
C LYS A 364 -5.98 34.29 -5.19
N MET A 365 -6.97 33.47 -5.52
CA MET A 365 -7.21 32.18 -4.89
C MET A 365 -6.12 31.16 -5.27
N LEU A 366 -5.71 31.13 -6.53
CA LEU A 366 -4.61 30.27 -6.99
C LEU A 366 -3.28 30.59 -6.29
N LEU A 367 -3.02 31.86 -5.93
CA LEU A 367 -1.85 32.22 -5.12
C LEU A 367 -1.90 31.65 -3.70
N GLU A 368 -3.09 31.50 -3.11
CA GLU A 368 -3.25 30.88 -1.79
C GLU A 368 -2.94 29.38 -1.88
N TYR A 369 -3.47 28.69 -2.89
CA TYR A 369 -3.13 27.28 -3.14
C TYR A 369 -1.65 27.08 -3.45
N ALA A 370 -1.05 27.96 -4.25
CA ALA A 370 0.38 27.91 -4.54
C ALA A 370 1.22 28.04 -3.25
N GLY A 371 0.81 28.93 -2.35
CA GLY A 371 1.45 29.07 -1.05
C GLY A 371 1.27 27.85 -0.14
N LEU A 372 0.06 27.26 -0.10
CA LEU A 372 -0.25 26.06 0.68
C LEU A 372 0.65 24.89 0.25
N PHE A 373 0.66 24.63 -1.06
CA PHE A 373 1.43 23.55 -1.65
C PHE A 373 2.93 23.75 -1.51
N TYR A 374 3.42 24.98 -1.71
CA TYR A 374 4.82 25.30 -1.44
C TYR A 374 5.20 24.99 0.02
N SER A 375 4.38 25.39 0.99
CA SER A 375 4.65 25.07 2.41
C SER A 375 4.70 23.57 2.67
N LYS A 376 3.83 22.77 2.04
CA LYS A 376 3.89 21.30 2.15
C LYS A 376 5.19 20.73 1.56
N ILE A 377 5.60 21.21 0.39
CA ILE A 377 6.85 20.78 -0.27
C ILE A 377 8.05 21.20 0.59
N GLU A 378 8.07 22.43 1.10
CA GLU A 378 9.16 22.94 1.93
C GLU A 378 9.28 22.15 3.24
N ASP A 379 8.16 21.82 3.89
CA ASP A 379 8.16 20.99 5.09
C ASP A 379 8.64 19.57 4.80
N PHE A 380 8.26 18.99 3.67
CA PHE A 380 8.82 17.71 3.19
C PHE A 380 10.33 17.81 3.01
N LEU A 381 10.81 18.80 2.26
CA LEU A 381 12.23 19.02 2.00
C LEU A 381 13.03 19.19 3.29
N LYS A 382 12.53 19.96 4.27
CA LYS A 382 13.17 20.11 5.59
C LYS A 382 13.37 18.77 6.29
N ARG A 383 12.39 17.85 6.23
CA ARG A 383 12.49 16.52 6.84
C ARG A 383 13.52 15.61 6.17
N VAL A 384 13.81 15.86 4.90
CA VAL A 384 14.75 15.07 4.09
C VAL A 384 16.06 15.81 3.81
N ASN A 385 16.44 16.76 4.67
CA ASN A 385 17.65 17.57 4.53
C ASN A 385 17.78 18.27 3.18
N TYR A 386 16.67 18.70 2.59
CA TYR A 386 16.55 19.29 1.26
C TYR A 386 17.09 18.39 0.13
N ILE A 387 17.17 17.07 0.34
CA ILE A 387 17.55 16.11 -0.69
C ILE A 387 16.26 15.57 -1.32
N SER A 388 15.95 16.07 -2.52
CA SER A 388 14.83 15.55 -3.29
C SER A 388 15.10 14.12 -3.73
N PRO A 389 14.17 13.17 -3.52
CA PRO A 389 14.36 11.78 -3.93
C PRO A 389 14.41 11.62 -5.45
N LYS A 390 13.83 12.55 -6.22
CA LYS A 390 13.74 12.50 -7.69
C LYS A 390 13.95 13.89 -8.30
N LEU A 391 14.35 13.93 -9.57
CA LEU A 391 14.36 15.18 -10.34
C LEU A 391 12.95 15.72 -10.60
N LYS A 392 11.97 14.83 -10.82
CA LYS A 392 10.57 15.21 -11.07
C LYS A 392 9.66 14.41 -10.15
N ILE A 393 8.80 15.12 -9.42
CA ILE A 393 7.77 14.53 -8.57
C ILE A 393 6.43 15.09 -9.01
N GLN A 394 5.50 14.21 -9.34
CA GLN A 394 4.12 14.56 -9.64
C GLN A 394 3.23 13.87 -8.62
N THR A 395 2.29 14.63 -8.04
CA THR A 395 1.29 14.07 -7.13
C THR A 395 0.17 13.38 -7.89
N LYS A 396 -0.64 12.59 -7.19
CA LYS A 396 -1.96 12.20 -7.72
C LYS A 396 -2.81 13.43 -7.98
N PHE A 397 -3.72 13.31 -8.95
CA PHE A 397 -4.67 14.35 -9.30
C PHE A 397 -5.70 14.52 -8.18
N ILE A 398 -5.79 15.73 -7.63
CA ILE A 398 -6.70 16.06 -6.54
C ILE A 398 -8.06 16.42 -7.12
N GLN A 399 -9.08 15.64 -6.80
CA GLN A 399 -10.44 15.85 -7.30
C GLN A 399 -11.47 15.90 -6.17
N LEU A 400 -12.60 16.57 -6.44
CA LEU A 400 -13.65 16.75 -5.45
C LEU A 400 -14.54 15.51 -5.27
N ARG A 401 -14.74 14.72 -6.32
CA ARG A 401 -15.71 13.61 -6.35
C ARG A 401 -15.06 12.32 -6.83
N TYR A 402 -15.71 11.18 -6.59
CA TYR A 402 -15.24 9.86 -7.05
C TYR A 402 -15.61 9.54 -8.51
N GLU A 403 -16.15 10.49 -9.27
CA GLU A 403 -16.45 10.31 -10.69
C GLU A 403 -15.15 10.12 -11.48
N GLY A 404 -15.08 9.07 -12.29
CA GLY A 404 -13.85 8.70 -13.01
C GLY A 404 -12.67 8.32 -12.12
N TYR A 405 -12.88 8.09 -10.81
CA TYR A 405 -11.81 7.85 -9.85
C TYR A 405 -11.04 6.57 -10.14
N ASP A 406 -9.75 6.74 -10.37
CA ASP A 406 -8.73 5.71 -10.40
C ASP A 406 -7.81 5.89 -9.18
N PRO A 407 -7.75 4.92 -8.24
CA PRO A 407 -6.91 5.03 -7.06
C PRO A 407 -5.41 5.12 -7.36
N ASP A 408 -4.96 4.73 -8.54
CA ASP A 408 -3.56 4.81 -8.93
C ASP A 408 -3.16 6.24 -9.30
N THR A 409 -4.09 7.01 -9.87
CA THR A 409 -3.81 8.35 -10.43
C THR A 409 -4.55 9.49 -9.73
N ASN A 410 -5.58 9.21 -8.92
CA ASN A 410 -6.43 10.21 -8.29
C ASN A 410 -6.43 10.14 -6.75
N ILE A 411 -6.72 11.28 -6.14
CA ILE A 411 -6.98 11.41 -4.71
C ILE A 411 -8.19 12.31 -4.47
N VAL A 412 -9.06 11.90 -3.54
CA VAL A 412 -10.24 12.66 -3.13
C VAL A 412 -10.01 13.14 -1.71
N PHE A 413 -10.05 14.45 -1.51
CA PHE A 413 -9.91 15.09 -0.19
C PHE A 413 -11.08 16.03 0.08
N THR A 414 -11.32 16.29 1.36
CA THR A 414 -11.99 17.49 1.85
C THR A 414 -11.01 18.67 1.92
N ASP A 415 -11.53 19.89 2.03
CA ASP A 415 -10.72 21.10 2.28
C ASP A 415 -9.86 20.98 3.55
N LYS A 416 -10.44 20.41 4.63
CA LYS A 416 -9.73 20.12 5.88
C LYS A 416 -8.62 19.10 5.66
N GLU A 417 -8.91 18.01 4.97
CA GLU A 417 -7.89 16.98 4.70
C GLU A 417 -6.75 17.48 3.82
N LEU A 418 -7.04 18.35 2.84
CA LEU A 418 -6.01 18.97 2.00
C LEU A 418 -5.15 19.94 2.80
N THR A 419 -5.76 20.76 3.66
CA THR A 419 -5.01 21.73 4.46
C THR A 419 -4.12 21.05 5.51
N THR A 420 -4.56 19.94 6.10
CA THR A 420 -3.79 19.24 7.16
C THR A 420 -2.86 18.12 6.68
N CYS A 421 -2.95 17.65 5.43
CA CYS A 421 -2.10 16.56 4.96
C CYS A 421 -0.62 16.94 4.84
N GLN A 422 0.24 15.94 4.88
CA GLN A 422 1.64 16.08 4.49
C GLN A 422 1.77 16.05 2.95
N PHE A 423 2.94 16.38 2.42
CA PHE A 423 3.17 16.33 0.97
C PHE A 423 3.18 14.87 0.46
N GLU A 424 3.71 13.95 1.26
CA GLU A 424 3.80 12.52 0.99
C GLU A 424 2.42 11.86 0.86
N ASP A 425 1.38 12.46 1.44
CA ASP A 425 -0.01 12.02 1.30
C ASP A 425 -0.61 12.36 -0.07
N LEU A 426 0.05 13.23 -0.84
CA LEU A 426 -0.35 13.60 -2.20
C LEU A 426 0.28 12.67 -3.25
N LEU A 427 1.28 11.86 -2.88
CA LEU A 427 2.05 11.02 -3.80
C LEU A 427 1.33 9.73 -4.23
#